data_AF-A0A941S1K0-F1
#
_entry.id   AF-A0A941S1K0-F1
#
_cell.length_a   1.000
_cell.length_b   1.000
_cell.length_c   1.000
_cell.angle_alpha   90.00
_cell.angle_beta   90.00
_cell.angle_gamma   90.00
#
_symmetry.space_group_name_H-M   'P 1'
#
loop_
_entity.id
_entity.type
_entity.pdbx_description
1 polymer ?
#
loop_
_entity_poly.entity_id
_entity_poly.type
_entity_poly.pdbx_seq_one_letter_code
_entity_poly.pdbx_strand_id
1 'polypeptide(L)'
;RQGISGWQNRAGLADLALQIRDDVARHAGVDRKSGLEQFVVYCYGEPALFFQLRSSGCAYVKPVQNLKFAYPEAPRPRIPSYIAFGRQAWYTPGFGEQLAQALPRLQLVGKYRFVPSDIVVLDDAIVQRERRQEHEVEVYFLK
;
A
#
# COMPACT_ATOMS: atom_id res chain seq x y z
N ARG A 1 -29.25 -0.52 -15.04
CA ARG A 1 -28.69 0.56 -15.88
C ARG A 1 -27.18 0.59 -15.66
N GLN A 2 -26.40 0.06 -16.61
CA GLN A 2 -24.94 0.09 -16.55
C GLN A 2 -24.48 1.51 -16.87
N GLY A 3 -23.85 2.19 -15.91
CA GLY A 3 -23.24 3.50 -16.14
C GLY A 3 -22.08 3.37 -17.11
N ILE A 4 -22.00 4.27 -18.09
CA ILE A 4 -20.95 4.29 -19.10
C ILE A 4 -19.59 4.35 -18.38
N SER A 5 -18.67 3.41 -18.65
CA SER A 5 -17.36 3.27 -17.98
C SER A 5 -16.50 4.55 -17.98
N GLY A 6 -16.82 5.50 -18.88
CA GLY A 6 -16.22 6.84 -18.89
C GLY A 6 -16.39 7.65 -17.61
N TRP A 7 -17.46 7.43 -16.83
CA TRP A 7 -17.83 8.22 -15.64
C TRP A 7 -17.40 7.61 -14.29
N GLN A 8 -16.70 6.48 -14.30
CA GLN A 8 -16.20 5.87 -13.06
C GLN A 8 -15.03 6.68 -12.49
N ASN A 9 -14.93 6.76 -11.15
CA ASN A 9 -13.81 7.42 -10.49
C ASN A 9 -12.50 6.67 -10.82
N ARG A 10 -11.59 7.34 -11.53
CA ARG A 10 -10.26 6.81 -11.91
C ARG A 10 -9.18 7.18 -10.91
N ALA A 11 -9.49 8.06 -9.95
CA ALA A 11 -8.58 8.54 -8.93
C ALA A 11 -8.61 7.70 -7.64
N GLY A 12 -9.43 6.64 -7.55
CA GLY A 12 -9.61 5.89 -6.30
C GLY A 12 -8.31 5.42 -5.63
N LEU A 13 -7.31 4.96 -6.40
CA LEU A 13 -6.00 4.60 -5.85
C LEU A 13 -5.14 5.82 -5.48
N ALA A 14 -5.28 6.94 -6.20
CA ALA A 14 -4.60 8.18 -5.89
C ALA A 14 -5.17 8.81 -4.59
N ASP A 15 -6.49 8.81 -4.44
CA ASP A 15 -7.20 9.22 -3.23
C ASP A 15 -6.78 8.36 -2.04
N LEU A 16 -6.71 7.03 -2.24
CA LEU A 16 -6.22 6.10 -1.23
C LEU A 16 -4.76 6.36 -0.85
N ALA A 17 -3.89 6.67 -1.82
CA ALA A 17 -2.49 7.01 -1.54
C ALA A 17 -2.34 8.31 -0.76
N LEU A 18 -3.21 9.31 -0.99
CA LEU A 18 -3.28 10.53 -0.18
C LEU A 18 -3.73 10.23 1.25
N GLN A 19 -4.73 9.37 1.43
CA GLN A 19 -5.19 8.94 2.76
C GLN A 19 -4.08 8.19 3.52
N ILE A 20 -3.43 7.22 2.87
CA ILE A 20 -2.30 6.50 3.47
C ILE A 20 -1.19 7.46 3.88
N ARG A 21 -0.79 8.39 2.99
CA ARG A 21 0.24 9.40 3.32
C ARG A 21 -0.13 10.20 4.56
N ASP A 22 -1.35 10.73 4.62
CA ASP A 22 -1.78 11.60 5.71
C ASP A 22 -1.88 10.85 7.04
N ASP A 23 -2.32 9.58 7.01
CA ASP A 23 -2.40 8.73 8.20
C ASP A 23 -1.02 8.29 8.68
N VAL A 24 -0.11 7.94 7.76
CA VAL A 24 1.28 7.61 8.07
C VAL A 24 1.98 8.82 8.68
N ALA A 25 1.82 10.01 8.10
CA ALA A 25 2.39 11.25 8.64
C ALA A 25 1.86 11.54 10.05
N ARG A 26 0.53 11.40 10.26
CA ARG A 26 -0.09 11.56 11.58
C ARG A 26 0.44 10.55 12.59
N HIS A 27 0.57 9.27 12.21
CA HIS A 27 1.10 8.23 13.07
C HIS A 27 2.57 8.45 13.42
N ALA A 28 3.37 8.96 12.48
CA ALA A 28 4.77 9.32 12.71
C ALA A 28 4.93 10.59 13.55
N GLY A 29 3.85 11.34 13.80
CA GLY A 29 3.89 12.60 14.53
C GLY A 29 4.54 13.74 13.74
N VAL A 30 4.51 13.68 12.40
CA VAL A 30 5.15 14.66 11.51
C VAL A 30 4.12 15.49 10.75
N ASP A 31 4.52 16.70 10.35
CA ASP A 31 3.66 17.56 9.55
C ASP A 31 3.49 17.01 8.13
N ARG A 32 2.25 16.97 7.65
CA ARG A 32 1.89 16.42 6.33
C ARG A 32 2.40 17.24 5.14
N LYS A 33 2.84 18.49 5.34
CA LYS A 33 3.38 19.36 4.28
C LYS A 33 4.90 19.38 4.27
N SER A 34 5.55 19.26 5.43
CA SER A 34 7.00 19.44 5.55
C SER A 34 7.76 18.29 6.20
N GLY A 35 7.10 17.18 6.54
CA GLY A 35 7.72 16.03 7.22
C GLY A 35 7.62 14.71 6.47
N LEU A 36 7.29 14.73 5.17
CA LEU A 36 7.08 13.53 4.34
C LEU A 36 8.38 12.77 4.01
N GLU A 37 9.53 13.35 4.36
CA GLU A 37 10.87 12.75 4.30
C GLU A 37 11.29 12.09 5.61
N GLN A 38 10.51 12.19 6.68
CA GLN A 38 10.86 11.67 8.00
C GLN A 38 10.39 10.23 8.25
N PHE A 39 9.78 9.59 7.25
CA PHE A 39 9.38 8.19 7.31
C PHE A 39 9.61 7.47 5.98
N VAL A 40 9.57 6.14 6.00
CA VAL A 40 9.67 5.29 4.80
C VAL A 40 8.43 4.42 4.67
N VAL A 41 7.91 4.29 3.46
CA VAL A 41 6.86 3.31 3.12
C VAL A 41 7.43 2.24 2.19
N TYR A 42 7.47 0.99 2.65
CA TYR A 42 7.84 -0.18 1.87
C TYR A 42 6.58 -0.76 1.22
N CYS A 43 6.50 -0.72 -0.11
CA CYS A 43 5.41 -1.33 -0.87
C CYS A 43 5.79 -2.76 -1.26
N TYR A 44 5.08 -3.75 -0.70
CA TYR A 44 5.29 -5.15 -1.06
C TYR A 44 4.30 -5.55 -2.14
N GLY A 45 4.79 -6.00 -3.29
CA GLY A 45 3.95 -6.59 -4.34
C GLY A 45 2.92 -5.65 -4.99
N GLU A 46 2.95 -4.35 -4.70
CA GLU A 46 1.94 -3.37 -5.16
C GLU A 46 2.57 -2.23 -6.00
N PRO A 47 2.87 -2.45 -7.30
CA PRO A 47 3.51 -1.44 -8.13
C PRO A 47 2.68 -0.16 -8.30
N ALA A 48 1.36 -0.30 -8.48
CA ALA A 48 0.48 0.85 -8.67
C ALA A 48 0.44 1.74 -7.42
N LEU A 49 0.35 1.13 -6.22
CA LEU A 49 0.39 1.85 -4.96
C LEU A 49 1.73 2.58 -4.76
N PHE A 50 2.84 1.93 -5.11
CA PHE A 50 4.16 2.54 -5.06
C PHE A 50 4.22 3.85 -5.86
N PHE A 51 3.74 3.86 -7.11
CA PHE A 51 3.76 5.05 -7.95
C PHE A 51 2.82 6.14 -7.43
N GLN A 52 1.64 5.76 -6.92
CA GLN A 52 0.68 6.72 -6.39
C GLN A 52 1.17 7.36 -5.08
N LEU A 53 1.81 6.61 -4.19
CA LEU A 53 2.41 7.16 -2.96
C LEU A 53 3.55 8.14 -3.27
N ARG A 54 4.40 7.85 -4.27
CA ARG A 54 5.42 8.82 -4.69
C ARG A 54 4.80 10.07 -5.29
N SER A 55 3.77 9.90 -6.11
CA SER A 55 3.04 11.02 -6.74
C SER A 55 2.28 11.86 -5.72
N SER A 56 1.91 11.29 -4.56
CA SER A 56 1.28 12.01 -3.46
C SER A 56 2.27 12.83 -2.61
N GLY A 57 3.58 12.76 -2.91
CA GLY A 57 4.62 13.52 -2.22
C GLY A 57 5.36 12.76 -1.11
N CYS A 58 5.08 11.48 -0.87
CA CYS A 58 5.94 10.66 0.00
C CYS A 58 7.35 10.57 -0.62
N ALA A 59 8.34 11.14 0.06
CA ALA A 59 9.70 11.21 -0.47
C ALA A 59 10.36 9.82 -0.52
N TYR A 60 10.16 9.01 0.54
CA TYR A 60 10.77 7.69 0.67
C TYR A 60 9.74 6.58 0.58
N VAL A 61 9.45 6.16 -0.65
CA VAL A 61 8.70 4.93 -0.94
C VAL A 61 9.64 3.94 -1.60
N LYS A 62 9.67 2.69 -1.13
CA LYS A 62 10.54 1.64 -1.68
C LYS A 62 9.74 0.40 -2.06
N PRO A 63 9.89 -0.14 -3.27
CA PRO A 63 9.34 -1.45 -3.58
C PRO A 63 10.20 -2.52 -2.87
N VAL A 64 9.55 -3.54 -2.31
CA VAL A 64 10.24 -4.67 -1.69
C VAL A 64 9.66 -5.99 -2.20
N GLN A 65 10.53 -6.99 -2.29
CA GLN A 65 10.18 -8.35 -2.72
C GLN A 65 10.21 -9.36 -1.56
N ASN A 66 10.75 -8.98 -0.40
CA ASN A 66 10.77 -9.81 0.79
C ASN A 66 10.65 -8.99 2.07
N LEU A 67 10.17 -9.60 3.16
CA LEU A 67 9.96 -8.96 4.46
C LEU A 67 11.07 -9.25 5.49
N LYS A 68 12.24 -9.77 5.06
CA LYS A 68 13.32 -10.16 6.01
C LYS A 68 13.80 -9.01 6.89
N PHE A 69 13.71 -7.77 6.42
CA PHE A 69 14.05 -6.56 7.19
C PHE A 69 13.08 -6.26 8.34
N ALA A 70 11.90 -6.89 8.34
CA ALA A 70 10.86 -6.74 9.35
C ALA A 70 10.82 -7.92 10.34
N TYR A 71 11.70 -8.91 10.19
CA TYR A 71 11.74 -10.07 11.07
C TYR A 71 12.28 -9.73 12.46
N PRO A 72 11.98 -10.53 13.51
CA PRO A 72 12.43 -10.30 14.88
C PRO A 72 13.94 -10.03 15.04
N GLU A 73 14.75 -10.64 14.18
CA GLU A 73 16.21 -10.66 14.18
C GLU A 73 16.81 -9.46 13.44
N ALA A 74 16.01 -8.77 12.63
CA ALA A 74 16.47 -7.61 11.88
C ALA A 74 16.69 -6.40 12.80
N PRO A 75 17.63 -5.49 12.48
CA PRO A 75 17.80 -4.25 13.24
C PRO A 75 16.50 -3.43 13.34
N ARG A 76 16.33 -2.71 14.45
CA ARG A 76 15.23 -1.72 14.54
C ARG A 76 15.45 -0.58 13.54
N PRO A 77 14.42 -0.16 12.80
CA PRO A 77 14.52 1.01 11.93
C PRO A 77 14.91 2.26 12.72
N ARG A 78 15.78 3.08 12.15
CA ARG A 78 16.18 4.37 12.74
C ARG A 78 15.16 5.49 12.51
N ILE A 79 14.29 5.32 11.51
CA ILE A 79 13.21 6.24 11.15
C ILE A 79 11.90 5.45 11.07
N PRO A 80 10.75 6.09 11.37
CA PRO A 80 9.44 5.46 11.23
C PRO A 80 9.31 4.75 9.87
N SER A 81 9.01 3.46 9.94
CA SER A 81 9.01 2.58 8.77
C SER A 81 7.67 1.86 8.69
N TYR A 82 7.08 1.89 7.51
CA TYR A 82 5.75 1.35 7.25
C TYR A 82 5.83 0.33 6.13
N ILE A 83 4.96 -0.67 6.18
CA ILE A 83 4.82 -1.68 5.14
C ILE A 83 3.39 -1.59 4.63
N ALA A 84 3.25 -1.37 3.32
CA ALA A 84 1.97 -1.32 2.64
C ALA A 84 1.87 -2.47 1.64
N PHE A 85 0.78 -3.22 1.71
CA PHE A 85 0.49 -4.31 0.78
C PHE A 85 -1.00 -4.47 0.58
N GLY A 86 -1.40 -5.00 -0.57
CA GLY A 86 -2.78 -5.29 -0.88
C GLY A 86 -2.92 -6.66 -1.53
N ARG A 87 -3.93 -6.78 -2.39
CA ARG A 87 -4.26 -8.04 -3.06
C ARG A 87 -3.11 -8.62 -3.90
N GLN A 88 -2.28 -7.79 -4.55
CA GLN A 88 -1.21 -8.27 -5.42
C GLN A 88 -0.08 -8.93 -4.64
N ALA A 89 0.14 -8.51 -3.39
CA ALA A 89 1.09 -9.19 -2.50
C ALA A 89 0.71 -10.66 -2.28
N TRP A 90 -0.59 -10.98 -2.17
CA TRP A 90 -1.08 -12.35 -1.97
C TRP A 90 -0.87 -13.27 -3.18
N TYR A 91 -0.64 -12.72 -4.37
CA TYR A 91 -0.22 -13.51 -5.53
C TYR A 91 1.28 -13.82 -5.55
N THR A 92 2.06 -13.20 -4.67
CA THR A 92 3.50 -13.47 -4.57
C THR A 92 3.74 -14.74 -3.75
N PRO A 93 4.43 -15.76 -4.32
CA PRO A 93 4.72 -16.99 -3.58
C PRO A 93 5.48 -16.73 -2.27
N GLY A 94 5.03 -17.38 -1.20
CA GLY A 94 5.64 -17.26 0.13
C GLY A 94 5.33 -15.95 0.87
N PHE A 95 4.52 -15.03 0.32
CA PHE A 95 4.16 -13.79 1.02
C PHE A 95 3.52 -14.06 2.39
N GLY A 96 2.57 -14.99 2.48
CA GLY A 96 1.88 -15.32 3.73
C GLY A 96 2.82 -15.80 4.83
N GLU A 97 3.82 -16.63 4.50
CA GLU A 97 4.84 -17.11 5.44
C GLU A 97 5.75 -15.97 5.91
N GLN A 98 6.16 -15.11 4.98
CA GLN A 98 6.98 -13.93 5.29
C GLN A 98 6.21 -12.95 6.18
N LEU A 99 4.93 -12.73 5.90
CA LEU A 99 4.07 -11.87 6.72
C LEU A 99 3.93 -12.46 8.12
N ALA A 100 3.64 -13.76 8.24
CA ALA A 100 3.53 -14.44 9.52
C ALA A 100 4.80 -14.30 10.38
N GLN A 101 5.98 -14.40 9.75
CA GLN A 101 7.26 -14.21 10.44
C GLN A 101 7.51 -12.75 10.86
N ALA A 102 7.06 -11.77 10.06
CA ALA A 102 7.19 -10.35 10.38
C ALA A 102 6.15 -9.84 11.40
N LEU A 103 4.96 -10.45 11.46
CA LEU A 103 3.81 -10.02 12.27
C LEU A 103 4.13 -9.61 13.72
N PRO A 104 5.00 -10.32 14.48
CA PRO A 104 5.35 -9.92 15.85
C PRO A 104 5.86 -8.47 15.95
N ARG A 105 6.54 -7.99 14.91
CA ARG A 105 7.08 -6.63 14.82
C ARG A 105 6.18 -5.64 14.10
N LEU A 106 5.04 -6.09 13.59
CA LEU A 106 4.10 -5.22 12.89
C LEU A 106 3.00 -4.75 13.83
N GLN A 107 2.55 -3.52 13.60
CA GLN A 107 1.37 -2.94 14.22
C GLN A 107 0.49 -2.38 13.12
N LEU A 108 -0.76 -2.83 13.02
CA LEU A 108 -1.69 -2.32 12.01
C LEU A 108 -1.94 -0.83 12.26
N VAL A 109 -1.72 -0.01 11.23
CA VAL A 109 -1.98 1.44 11.22
C VAL A 109 -3.33 1.72 10.59
N GLY A 110 -3.65 1.04 9.49
CA GLY A 110 -4.89 1.25 8.78
C GLY A 110 -5.18 0.19 7.72
N LYS A 111 -6.47 0.09 7.37
CA LYS A 111 -6.99 -0.70 6.26
C LYS A 111 -7.76 0.24 5.33
N TYR A 112 -7.41 0.23 4.06
CA TYR A 112 -7.90 1.18 3.06
C TYR A 112 -8.56 0.41 1.93
N ARG A 113 -9.79 0.79 1.59
CA ARG A 113 -10.58 0.12 0.58
C ARG A 113 -10.79 1.02 -0.62
N PHE A 114 -10.69 0.44 -1.81
CA PHE A 114 -11.00 1.14 -3.05
C PHE A 114 -11.64 0.20 -4.07
N VAL A 115 -12.41 0.77 -4.99
CA VAL A 115 -12.95 0.04 -6.14
C VAL A 115 -12.17 0.48 -7.38
N PRO A 116 -11.45 -0.42 -8.07
CA PRO A 116 -10.79 -0.10 -9.32
C PRO A 116 -11.81 0.26 -10.41
N SER A 117 -11.44 1.17 -11.32
CA SER A 117 -12.26 1.50 -12.50
C SER A 117 -12.21 0.37 -13.54
N ASP A 118 -13.31 0.15 -14.27
CA ASP A 118 -13.41 -0.86 -15.33
C ASP A 118 -12.33 -0.70 -16.41
N ILE A 119 -11.82 0.52 -16.66
CA ILE A 119 -10.79 0.77 -17.67
C ILE A 119 -9.42 0.27 -17.20
N VAL A 120 -9.10 0.43 -15.90
CA VAL A 120 -7.85 -0.09 -15.31
C VAL A 120 -7.85 -1.62 -15.31
N VAL A 121 -9.03 -2.24 -15.23
CA VAL A 121 -9.20 -3.70 -15.27
C VAL A 121 -9.04 -4.27 -16.70
N LEU A 122 -9.25 -3.48 -17.76
CA LEU A 122 -9.18 -3.97 -19.15
C LEU A 122 -7.76 -4.28 -19.63
N ASP A 123 -6.72 -3.65 -19.04
CA ASP A 123 -5.31 -3.98 -19.33
C ASP A 123 -4.87 -5.31 -18.68
N ASP A 124 -5.68 -5.87 -17.80
CA ASP A 124 -5.37 -7.09 -17.05
C ASP A 124 -6.20 -8.26 -17.61
N ALA A 125 -5.67 -8.92 -18.65
CA ALA A 125 -6.38 -9.99 -19.38
C ALA A 125 -6.79 -11.20 -18.51
N ILE A 126 -6.24 -11.30 -17.29
CA ILE A 126 -6.52 -12.35 -16.30
C ILE A 126 -7.75 -12.01 -15.43
N VAL A 127 -8.21 -10.74 -15.38
CA VAL A 127 -9.18 -10.22 -14.39
C VAL A 127 -10.60 -10.03 -14.96
N GLN A 128 -10.97 -10.76 -16.02
CA GLN A 128 -12.32 -10.64 -16.63
C GLN A 128 -13.47 -11.19 -15.74
N ARG A 129 -13.18 -11.90 -14.63
CA ARG A 129 -14.20 -12.46 -13.73
C ARG A 129 -14.59 -11.59 -12.52
N GLU A 130 -13.86 -10.52 -12.19
CA GLU A 130 -14.02 -9.84 -10.89
C GLU A 130 -14.18 -8.32 -11.00
N ARG A 131 -14.93 -7.87 -12.01
CA ARG A 131 -15.16 -6.47 -12.42
C ARG A 131 -15.64 -5.47 -11.34
N ARG A 132 -15.85 -5.86 -10.09
CA ARG A 132 -16.38 -5.00 -9.00
C ARG A 132 -15.95 -5.41 -7.59
N GLN A 133 -14.84 -6.12 -7.42
CA GLN A 133 -14.39 -6.44 -6.07
C GLN A 133 -13.74 -5.23 -5.42
N GLU A 134 -14.10 -4.98 -4.17
CA GLU A 134 -13.43 -4.01 -3.31
C GLU A 134 -12.00 -4.53 -3.04
N HIS A 135 -11.01 -3.70 -3.35
CA HIS A 135 -9.61 -4.01 -3.07
C HIS A 135 -9.25 -3.39 -1.72
N GLU A 136 -8.55 -4.14 -0.88
CA GLU A 136 -8.04 -3.67 0.41
C GLU A 136 -6.52 -3.54 0.37
N VAL A 137 -6.01 -2.44 0.91
CA VAL A 137 -4.59 -2.20 1.20
C VAL A 137 -4.46 -2.11 2.72
N GLU A 138 -3.52 -2.85 3.27
CA GLU A 138 -3.16 -2.81 4.68
C GLU A 138 -1.83 -2.08 4.85
N VAL A 139 -1.77 -1.23 5.87
CA VAL A 139 -0.56 -0.50 6.24
C VAL A 139 -0.18 -0.84 7.66
N TYR A 140 1.05 -1.32 7.84
CA TYR A 140 1.61 -1.69 9.13
C TYR A 140 2.80 -0.81 9.48
N PHE A 141 2.91 -0.41 10.75
CA PHE A 141 4.09 0.19 11.33
C PHE A 141 5.06 -0.91 11.80
N LEU A 142 6.34 -0.74 11.50
CA LEU A 142 7.41 -1.64 11.93
C LEU A 142 8.02 -1.16 13.25
N LYS A 143 7.79 -1.93 14.32
CA LYS A 143 8.25 -1.67 15.70
C LYS A 143 9.73 -2.01 15.92
#